data_AF-A0A3A8F605-F1
#
_entry.id   AF-A0A3A8F605-F1
#
_cell.length_a   1.000
_cell.length_b   1.000
_cell.length_c   1.000
_cell.angle_alpha   90.00
_cell.angle_beta   90.00
_cell.angle_gamma   90.00
#
_symmetry.space_group_name_H-M   'P 1'
#
loop_
_entity.id
_entity.type
_entity.pdbx_description
1 polymer ?
#
loop_
_entity_poly.entity_id
_entity_poly.type
_entity_poly.pdbx_seq_one_letter_code
_entity_poly.pdbx_strand_id
1 'polypeptide(L)' 'MERTIVVTFYKYNATSRYLKIFYDDGSADLFHPVPEFIYNNLVRSSDKTSFIHKYLEYDLNFKRVSMQ' A
#
# COMPACT_ATOMS: atom_id res chain seq x y z
N MET A 1 2.43 -2.33 23.96
CA MET A 1 1.91 -3.00 22.76
C MET A 1 1.90 -1.96 21.67
N GLU A 2 2.78 -2.08 20.67
CA GLU A 2 2.69 -1.24 19.48
C GLU A 2 1.39 -1.58 18.77
N ARG A 3 0.56 -0.56 18.51
CA ARG A 3 -0.69 -0.74 17.79
C ARG A 3 -0.33 -1.09 16.34
N THR A 4 -0.82 -2.23 15.85
CA THR A 4 -0.72 -2.54 14.43
C THR A 4 -1.59 -1.56 13.66
N ILE A 5 -0.93 -0.70 12.87
CA ILE A 5 -1.60 0.23 11.97
C ILE A 5 -2.25 -0.60 10.86
N VAL A 6 -3.55 -0.40 10.62
CA VAL A 6 -4.30 -1.21 9.64
C VAL A 6 -4.69 -0.38 8.43
N VAL A 7 -4.68 -1.02 7.26
CA VAL A 7 -5.12 -0.39 6.01
C VAL A 7 -6.64 -0.21 6.07
N THR A 8 -7.10 1.04 5.97
CA THR A 8 -8.53 1.38 5.92
C THR A 8 -9.02 1.48 4.48
N PHE A 9 -8.21 2.08 3.61
CA PHE A 9 -8.59 2.35 2.22
C PHE A 9 -7.37 2.48 1.31
N TYR A 10 -7.58 2.33 0.00
CA TYR A 10 -6.51 2.48 -0.99
C TYR A 10 -7.05 3.01 -2.32
N LYS A 11 -6.21 3.74 -3.07
CA LYS A 11 -6.50 4.21 -4.43
C LYS A 11 -5.35 3.85 -5.36
N TYR A 12 -5.68 3.34 -6.54
CA TYR A 12 -4.71 3.04 -7.59
C TYR A 12 -5.04 3.81 -8.86
N ASN A 13 -4.01 4.33 -9.53
CA ASN A 13 -4.10 4.92 -10.85
C ASN A 13 -3.27 4.09 -11.84
N ALA A 14 -3.94 3.43 -12.78
CA ALA A 14 -3.29 2.54 -13.74
C ALA A 14 -2.35 3.29 -14.71
N THR A 15 -2.70 4.50 -15.12
CA THR A 15 -1.91 5.32 -16.04
C THR A 15 -0.58 5.75 -15.42
N SER A 16 -0.61 6.23 -14.17
CA SER A 16 0.57 6.75 -13.48
C SER A 16 1.26 5.72 -12.59
N ARG A 17 0.64 4.55 -12.39
CA ARG A 17 1.11 3.46 -11.50
C ARG A 17 1.37 3.92 -10.06
N TYR A 18 0.62 4.92 -9.61
CA TYR A 18 0.61 5.33 -8.21
C TYR A 18 -0.41 4.50 -7.44
N LEU A 19 0.05 3.94 -6.33
CA LEU A 19 -0.80 3.29 -5.33
C LEU A 19 -0.71 4.09 -4.03
N LYS A 20 -1.84 4.65 -3.59
CA LYS A 20 -1.94 5.34 -2.31
C LYS A 20 -2.68 4.46 -1.30
N ILE A 21 -2.08 4.24 -0.14
CA ILE A 21 -2.62 3.48 0.98
C ILE A 21 -2.96 4.46 2.10
N PHE A 22 -4.12 4.27 2.73
CA PHE A 22 -4.59 5.05 3.87
C PHE A 22 -4.75 4.13 5.07
N TYR A 23 -4.35 4.63 6.23
CA TYR A 23 -4.29 3.87 7.46
C TYR A 23 -5.31 4.37 8.50
N ASP A 24 -5.49 3.60 9.58
CA ASP A 24 -6.46 3.90 10.64
C ASP A 24 -5.98 4.95 11.64
N ASP A 25 -4.69 5.26 11.63
CA ASP A 25 -4.09 6.35 12.40
C ASP A 25 -4.13 7.71 11.68
N GLY A 26 -4.71 7.76 10.48
CA GLY A 26 -4.82 8.95 9.65
C GLY A 26 -3.65 9.17 8.69
N SER A 27 -2.58 8.38 8.80
CA SER A 27 -1.44 8.46 7.89
C SER A 27 -1.75 7.85 6.52
N ALA A 28 -0.86 8.11 5.55
CA ALA A 28 -0.94 7.52 4.23
C ALA A 28 0.44 7.26 3.64
N ASP A 29 0.55 6.20 2.82
CA ASP A 29 1.73 5.90 2.03
C ASP A 29 1.42 5.99 0.54
N LEU A 30 2.36 6.54 -0.22
CA LEU A 30 2.32 6.56 -1.67
C LEU A 30 3.46 5.70 -2.22
N PHE A 31 3.10 4.66 -2.98
CA PHE A 31 4.02 3.75 -3.65
C PHE A 31 4.05 4.00 -5.16
N HIS A 32 5.25 4.00 -5.74
CA HIS A 32 5.45 4.15 -7.19
C HIS A 32 6.79 3.59 -7.69
N PRO A 33 6.85 2.99 -8.90
CA PRO A 33 5.72 2.58 -9.74
C PRO A 33 5.20 1.19 -9.32
N VAL A 34 3.92 1.07 -8.98
CA VAL A 34 3.31 -0.22 -8.65
C VAL A 34 2.71 -0.86 -9.91
N PRO A 35 3.16 -2.04 -10.33
CA PRO A 35 2.57 -2.76 -11.44
C PRO A 35 1.11 -3.14 -11.19
N GLU A 36 0.30 -3.17 -12.24
CA GLU A 36 -1.12 -3.50 -12.15
C GLU A 36 -1.36 -4.91 -11.57
N PHE A 37 -0.49 -5.88 -11.86
CA PHE A 37 -0.64 -7.22 -11.30
C PHE A 37 -0.47 -7.24 -9.76
N ILE A 38 0.39 -6.37 -9.20
CA ILE A 38 0.54 -6.21 -7.75
C ILE A 38 -0.73 -5.60 -7.17
N TYR A 39 -1.29 -4.58 -7.80
CA TYR A 39 -2.58 -4.00 -7.40
C TYR A 39 -3.71 -5.03 -7.46
N ASN A 40 -3.80 -5.82 -8.54
CA ASN A 40 -4.82 -6.86 -8.68
C ASN A 40 -4.68 -7.93 -7.59
N ASN A 41 -3.45 -8.28 -7.19
CA ASN A 41 -3.21 -9.18 -6.07
C ASN A 41 -3.61 -8.55 -4.73
N LEU A 42 -3.35 -7.26 -4.52
CA LEU A 42 -3.80 -6.52 -3.33
C LEU A 42 -5.33 -6.58 -3.22
N VAL A 43 -6.05 -6.30 -4.31
CA VAL A 43 -7.53 -6.36 -4.35
C VAL A 43 -8.05 -7.74 -3.94
N ARG A 44 -7.39 -8.81 -4.42
CA ARG A 44 -7.74 -10.20 -4.12
C ARG A 44 -7.34 -10.67 -2.72
N SER A 45 -6.38 -10.01 -2.07
CA SER A 45 -5.92 -10.40 -0.73
C SER A 45 -7.03 -10.25 0.31
N SER A 46 -7.25 -11.24 1.17
CA SER A 46 -8.18 -11.11 2.31
C SER A 46 -7.62 -10.17 3.39
N ASP A 47 -6.32 -10.16 3.57
CA ASP A 47 -5.61 -9.29 4.51
C ASP A 47 -4.78 -8.26 3.72
N LYS A 48 -5.26 -7.02 3.71
CA LYS A 48 -4.61 -5.90 3.02
C LYS A 48 -3.36 -5.47 3.76
N THR A 49 -3.43 -5.37 5.08
CA THR A 49 -2.31 -4.94 5.94
C THR A 49 -1.12 -5.87 5.77
N SER A 50 -1.32 -7.18 5.93
CA SER A 50 -0.25 -8.17 5.74
C SER A 50 0.31 -8.17 4.31
N PHE A 51 -0.52 -7.92 3.29
CA PHE A 51 -0.06 -7.79 1.91
C PHE A 51 0.87 -6.58 1.73
N ILE A 52 0.46 -5.40 2.20
CA ILE A 52 1.26 -4.17 2.07
C ILE A 52 2.59 -4.32 2.80
N HIS A 53 2.57 -4.81 4.05
CA HIS A 53 3.80 -5.08 4.80
C HIS A 53 4.72 -6.03 4.02
N LYS A 54 4.21 -7.18 3.56
CA LYS A 54 5.05 -8.20 2.91
C LYS A 54 5.58 -7.80 1.54
N TYR A 55 4.79 -7.10 0.72
CA TYR A 55 5.06 -6.92 -0.70
C TYR A 55 5.41 -5.49 -1.10
N LEU A 56 5.08 -4.48 -0.30
CA LEU A 56 5.34 -3.08 -0.66
C LEU A 56 6.29 -2.39 0.31
N GLU A 57 6.25 -2.71 1.61
CA GLU A 57 7.15 -2.08 2.57
C GLU A 57 8.57 -2.64 2.54
N TYR A 58 8.73 -3.95 2.27
CA TYR A 58 10.04 -4.60 2.19
C TYR A 58 10.59 -4.73 0.76
N ASP A 59 9.78 -4.43 -0.27
CA ASP A 59 10.23 -4.52 -1.66
C ASP A 59 10.92 -3.23 -2.09
N LEU A 60 12.25 -3.31 -2.23
CA LEU A 60 13.16 -2.19 -2.55
C LEU A 60 12.92 -1.55 -3.93
N ASN A 61 12.04 -2.12 -4.75
CA ASN A 61 11.78 -1.64 -6.10
C ASN A 61 10.76 -0.48 -6.17
N PHE A 62 10.06 -0.18 -5.07
CA PHE A 62 9.09 0.91 -5.02
C PHE A 62 9.65 2.12 -4.29
N LYS A 63 9.48 3.31 -4.87
CA LYS A 63 9.60 4.55 -4.12
C LYS A 63 8.40 4.65 -3.19
N ARG A 64 8.66 4.77 -1.89
CA ARG A 64 7.68 5.04 -0.85
C ARG A 64 7.80 6.49 -0.39
N VAL A 65 6.67 7.18 -0.32
CA VAL A 65 6.55 8.49 0.34
C VAL A 65 5.48 8.39 1.42
N SER A 66 5.90 8.54 2.67
CA SER A 66 5.00 8.54 3.83
C SER A 66 4.49 9.95 4.12
N MET A 67 3.20 10.04 4.41
CA MET A 67 2.47 11.28 4.69
C MET A 67 1.76 11.12 6.04
N GLN A 68 1.90 12.12 6.91
CA GLN A 68 1.13 12.26 8.16
C GLN A 68 -0.03 13.23 7.97
#